data_AF-A0A966IU07-F1
#
_entry.id   AF-A0A966IU07-F1
#
_cell.length_a   1.000
_cell.length_b   1.000
_cell.length_c   1.000
_cell.angle_alpha   90.00
_cell.angle_beta   90.00
_cell.angle_gamma   90.00
#
_symmetry.space_group_name_H-M   'P 1'
#
loop_
_entity.id
_entity.type
_entity.pdbx_description
1 polymer ?
#
loop_
_entity_poly.entity_id
_entity_poly.type
_entity_poly.pdbx_seq_one_letter_code
_entity_poly.pdbx_strand_id
1 'polypeptide(L)'
;MKRSLSLFLSLVISFFFFGIVPSHAATVITLSDISHRNANGVFIDNILSEEILPKGRLGKLLFERPSGVKIWVIDMALVEEIADLADGYTYIDSDSNEASGEPVVVADIWLNTLRSATRNATVIALPYGNPSVTSLRR
;
A
#
# COMPACT_ATOMS: atom_id res chain seq x y z
N MET A 1 50.27 -3.81 38.66
CA MET A 1 48.87 -3.42 38.98
C MET A 1 48.29 -2.40 38.01
N LYS A 2 48.97 -1.28 37.70
CA LYS A 2 48.42 -0.23 36.80
C LYS A 2 48.09 -0.70 35.36
N ARG A 3 48.87 -1.64 34.80
CA ARG A 3 48.65 -2.20 33.45
C ARG A 3 47.44 -3.14 33.35
N SER A 4 47.18 -3.98 34.36
CA SER A 4 45.99 -4.85 34.33
C SER A 4 44.70 -4.07 34.59
N LEU A 5 44.76 -3.01 35.40
CA LEU A 5 43.62 -2.10 35.62
C LEU A 5 43.24 -1.35 34.33
N SER A 6 44.23 -0.91 33.55
CA SER A 6 44.00 -0.25 32.26
C SER A 6 43.41 -1.18 31.20
N LEU A 7 43.83 -2.45 31.16
CA LEU A 7 43.26 -3.45 30.25
C LEU A 7 41.81 -3.79 30.62
N PHE A 8 41.52 -3.90 31.92
CA PHE A 8 40.17 -4.15 32.41
C PHE A 8 39.22 -2.98 32.10
N LEU A 9 39.69 -1.74 32.27
CA LEU A 9 38.90 -0.54 31.97
C LEU A 9 38.60 -0.41 30.46
N SER A 10 39.55 -0.78 29.60
CA SER A 10 39.35 -0.78 28.15
C SER A 10 38.33 -1.83 27.69
N LEU A 11 38.30 -3.00 28.34
CA LEU A 11 37.33 -4.06 28.06
C LEU A 11 35.90 -3.61 28.43
N VAL A 12 35.75 -2.95 29.58
CA VAL A 12 34.47 -2.42 30.06
C VAL A 12 33.96 -1.32 29.12
N ILE A 13 34.83 -0.40 28.69
CA ILE A 13 34.45 0.66 27.74
C ILE A 13 34.02 0.07 26.39
N SER A 14 34.74 -0.95 25.88
CA SER A 14 34.37 -1.59 24.61
C SER A 14 33.02 -2.31 24.67
N PHE A 15 32.63 -2.81 25.85
CA PHE A 15 31.32 -3.44 26.06
C PHE A 15 30.17 -2.41 26.06
N PHE A 16 30.40 -1.20 26.57
CA PHE A 16 29.41 -0.11 26.55
C PHE A 16 29.13 0.44 25.14
N PHE A 17 30.08 0.35 24.20
CA PHE A 17 29.88 0.81 22.82
C PHE A 17 29.24 -0.23 21.89
N PHE A 18 29.10 -1.50 22.30
CA PHE A 18 28.65 -2.59 21.43
C PHE A 18 27.11 -2.78 21.39
N GLY A 19 26.34 -1.97 22.12
CA GLY A 19 24.96 -2.34 22.51
C GLY A 19 23.78 -1.62 21.86
N ILE A 20 23.97 -0.58 21.03
CA ILE A 20 22.82 0.16 20.48
C ILE A 20 22.47 -0.37 19.09
N VAL A 21 21.71 -1.47 19.04
CA VAL A 21 21.05 -1.89 17.79
C VAL A 21 19.88 -0.92 17.55
N PRO A 22 19.84 -0.18 16.43
CA PRO A 22 18.74 0.75 16.19
C PRO A 22 17.44 -0.04 15.95
N SER A 23 16.47 0.07 16.87
CA SER A 23 15.13 -0.47 16.65
C SER A 23 14.45 0.35 15.55
N HIS A 24 14.25 -0.25 14.38
CA HIS A 24 13.45 0.35 13.33
C HIS A 24 11.99 -0.08 13.52
N ALA A 25 11.12 0.84 13.91
CA ALA A 25 9.68 0.60 13.82
C ALA A 25 9.32 0.40 12.33
N ALA A 26 8.76 -0.75 11.99
CA ALA A 26 8.25 -1.00 10.64
C ALA A 26 6.89 -0.31 10.50
N THR A 27 6.79 0.69 9.63
CA THR A 27 5.48 1.23 9.26
C THR A 27 4.80 0.26 8.31
N VAL A 28 3.54 -0.07 8.62
CA VAL A 28 2.67 -0.92 7.81
C VAL A 28 1.67 -0.03 7.08
N ILE A 29 1.55 -0.18 5.77
CA ILE A 29 0.49 0.44 4.97
C ILE A 29 -0.40 -0.67 4.40
N THR A 30 -1.71 -0.50 4.56
CA THR A 30 -2.71 -1.39 3.97
C THR A 30 -3.39 -0.69 2.79
N LEU A 31 -3.37 -1.34 1.64
CA LEU A 31 -4.09 -0.95 0.43
C LEU A 31 -5.24 -1.92 0.23
N SER A 32 -6.44 -1.49 0.63
CA SER A 32 -7.68 -2.23 0.47
C SER A 32 -8.84 -1.25 0.32
N ASP A 33 -9.89 -1.70 -0.34
CA ASP A 33 -11.14 -0.95 -0.46
C ASP A 33 -12.34 -1.89 -0.58
N ILE A 34 -13.54 -1.34 -0.52
CA ILE A 34 -14.73 -2.01 -1.04
C ILE A 34 -14.61 -2.19 -2.55
N SER A 35 -15.25 -3.21 -3.11
CA SER A 35 -15.26 -3.37 -4.56
C SER A 35 -16.16 -2.32 -5.21
N HIS A 36 -15.64 -1.68 -6.27
CA HIS A 36 -16.36 -0.72 -7.11
C HIS A 36 -16.94 -1.37 -8.37
N ARG A 37 -16.84 -2.71 -8.48
CA ARG A 37 -17.41 -3.51 -9.56
C ARG A 37 -18.51 -4.43 -9.04
N ASN A 38 -19.46 -4.76 -9.91
CA ASN A 38 -20.39 -5.86 -9.66
C ASN A 38 -19.72 -7.22 -9.94
N ALA A 39 -20.45 -8.32 -9.72
CA ALA A 39 -19.95 -9.68 -9.94
C ALA A 39 -19.57 -9.98 -11.41
N ASN A 40 -20.03 -9.16 -12.36
CA ASN A 40 -19.71 -9.28 -13.78
C ASN A 40 -18.50 -8.41 -14.18
N GLY A 41 -17.89 -7.67 -13.24
CA GLY A 41 -16.75 -6.79 -13.51
C GLY A 41 -17.14 -5.39 -14.01
N VAL A 42 -18.42 -5.04 -14.02
CA VAL A 42 -18.89 -3.71 -14.44
C VAL A 42 -18.82 -2.74 -13.27
N PHE A 43 -18.20 -1.58 -13.47
CA PHE A 43 -18.10 -0.52 -12.48
C PHE A 43 -19.48 0.05 -12.14
N ILE A 44 -19.78 0.13 -10.84
CA ILE A 44 -21.06 0.62 -10.32
C ILE A 44 -21.00 2.08 -9.86
N ASP A 45 -19.80 2.66 -9.75
CA ASP A 45 -19.54 4.04 -9.41
C ASP A 45 -18.20 4.51 -10.00
N ASN A 46 -17.88 5.81 -9.85
CA ASN A 46 -16.60 6.39 -10.30
C ASN A 46 -15.60 6.66 -9.16
N ILE A 47 -15.93 6.26 -7.92
CA ILE A 47 -15.28 6.75 -6.70
C ILE A 47 -13.81 6.34 -6.70
N LEU A 48 -13.50 5.12 -7.14
CA LEU A 48 -12.13 4.62 -7.22
C LEU A 48 -11.21 5.53 -8.03
N SER A 49 -11.72 6.11 -9.13
CA SER A 49 -10.94 7.02 -9.98
C SER A 49 -10.54 8.31 -9.25
N GLU A 50 -11.36 8.76 -8.29
CA GLU A 50 -11.07 9.91 -7.44
C GLU A 50 -10.14 9.53 -6.28
N GLU A 51 -10.28 8.33 -5.73
CA GLU A 51 -9.48 7.86 -4.60
C GLU A 51 -8.00 7.66 -4.95
N ILE A 52 -7.70 7.25 -6.18
CA ILE A 52 -6.33 7.02 -6.66
C ILE A 52 -5.61 8.30 -7.08
N LEU A 53 -6.30 9.44 -7.17
CA LEU A 53 -5.66 10.74 -7.42
C LEU A 53 -4.63 11.06 -6.33
N PRO A 54 -3.59 11.88 -6.59
CA PRO A 54 -2.56 12.18 -5.60
C PRO A 54 -3.05 12.68 -4.24
N LYS A 55 -4.20 13.37 -4.22
CA LYS A 55 -4.84 13.86 -2.99
C LYS A 55 -5.97 12.96 -2.47
N GLY A 56 -6.36 11.95 -3.25
CA GLY A 56 -7.35 10.95 -2.89
C GLY A 56 -6.82 10.01 -1.79
N ARG A 57 -7.73 9.26 -1.17
CA ARG A 57 -7.42 8.41 -0.01
C ARG A 57 -6.33 7.38 -0.33
N LEU A 58 -6.49 6.63 -1.42
CA LEU A 58 -5.53 5.62 -1.88
C LEU A 58 -4.28 6.25 -2.50
N GLY A 59 -4.41 7.39 -3.17
CA GLY A 59 -3.26 8.10 -3.71
C GLY A 59 -2.32 8.60 -2.62
N LYS A 60 -2.83 9.21 -1.55
CA LYS A 60 -2.00 9.72 -0.44
C LYS A 60 -1.08 8.66 0.16
N LEU A 61 -1.57 7.43 0.29
CA LEU A 61 -0.79 6.29 0.81
C LEU A 61 0.46 5.99 -0.02
N LEU A 62 0.45 6.31 -1.32
CA LEU A 62 1.59 6.14 -2.22
C LEU A 62 2.38 7.43 -2.46
N PHE A 63 1.70 8.53 -2.76
CA PHE A 63 2.33 9.76 -3.26
C PHE A 63 2.91 10.62 -2.15
N GLU A 64 2.34 10.62 -0.94
CA GLU A 64 2.89 11.37 0.20
C GLU A 64 4.06 10.64 0.87
N ARG A 65 4.31 9.39 0.49
CA ARG A 65 5.45 8.52 0.85
C ARG A 65 5.99 8.77 2.27
N PRO A 66 5.41 8.17 3.32
CA PRO A 66 6.03 8.19 4.64
C PRO A 66 7.37 7.46 4.59
N SER A 67 8.44 8.14 4.99
CA SER A 67 9.75 7.50 5.17
C SER A 67 9.61 6.34 6.17
N GLY A 68 10.17 5.18 5.86
CA GLY A 68 10.18 4.04 6.80
C GLY A 68 9.04 3.03 6.67
N VAL A 69 8.18 3.13 5.65
CA VAL A 69 7.27 2.02 5.29
C VAL A 69 8.08 0.81 4.86
N LYS A 70 7.93 -0.28 5.61
CA LYS A 70 8.64 -1.54 5.35
C LYS A 70 7.71 -2.69 4.98
N ILE A 71 6.42 -2.58 5.29
CA ILE A 71 5.44 -3.63 5.03
C ILE A 71 4.23 -3.03 4.30
N TRP A 72 3.92 -3.60 3.13
CA TRP A 72 2.71 -3.33 2.37
C TRP A 72 1.77 -4.50 2.52
N VAL A 73 0.54 -4.25 2.93
CA VAL A 73 -0.56 -5.22 2.96
C VAL A 73 -1.51 -4.85 1.82
N ILE A 74 -1.69 -5.71 0.82
CA ILE A 74 -2.35 -5.34 -0.44
C ILE A 74 -3.50 -6.30 -0.73
N ASP A 75 -4.69 -5.77 -0.97
CA ASP A 75 -5.79 -6.51 -1.59
C ASP A 75 -5.58 -6.56 -3.11
N MET A 76 -5.51 -7.77 -3.66
CA MET A 76 -5.30 -7.94 -5.09
C MET A 76 -6.54 -7.56 -5.91
N ALA A 77 -7.76 -7.67 -5.35
CA ALA A 77 -8.97 -7.26 -6.04
C ALA A 77 -8.98 -5.76 -6.33
N LEU A 78 -8.47 -4.94 -5.40
CA LEU A 78 -8.27 -3.51 -5.61
C LEU A 78 -7.26 -3.22 -6.73
N VAL A 79 -6.15 -3.96 -6.78
CA VAL A 79 -5.12 -3.76 -7.82
C VAL A 79 -5.68 -4.10 -9.20
N GLU A 80 -6.51 -5.13 -9.31
CA GLU A 80 -7.20 -5.49 -10.56
C GLU A 80 -8.22 -4.43 -10.99
N GLU A 81 -8.99 -3.86 -10.05
CA GLU A 81 -9.90 -2.74 -10.36
C GLU A 81 -9.15 -1.53 -10.91
N ILE A 82 -8.00 -1.20 -10.31
CA ILE A 82 -7.18 -0.10 -10.80
C ILE A 82 -6.52 -0.45 -12.14
N ALA A 83 -6.19 -1.72 -12.38
CA ALA A 83 -5.68 -2.17 -13.68
C ALA A 83 -6.75 -2.04 -14.78
N ASP A 84 -8.00 -2.40 -14.52
CA ASP A 84 -9.11 -2.18 -15.46
C ASP A 84 -9.29 -0.69 -15.76
N LEU A 85 -9.21 0.17 -14.73
CA LEU A 85 -9.23 1.63 -14.98
C LEU A 85 -8.06 2.07 -15.88
N ALA A 86 -6.90 1.43 -15.79
CA ALA A 86 -5.72 1.78 -16.60
C ALA A 86 -5.78 1.26 -18.04
N ASP A 87 -6.41 0.10 -18.27
CA ASP A 87 -6.46 -0.57 -19.58
C ASP A 87 -7.75 -0.24 -20.37
N GLY A 88 -8.80 0.19 -19.66
CA GLY A 88 -10.15 0.39 -20.19
C GLY A 88 -11.14 -0.50 -19.44
N TYR A 89 -12.31 0.04 -19.12
CA TYR A 89 -13.28 -0.60 -18.22
C TYR A 89 -14.71 -0.53 -18.77
N THR A 90 -15.64 -1.24 -18.13
CA THR A 90 -17.08 -1.14 -18.45
C THR A 90 -17.82 -0.54 -17.27
N TYR A 91 -18.79 0.34 -17.51
CA TYR A 91 -19.62 0.96 -16.49
C TYR A 91 -21.08 1.03 -16.93
N ILE A 92 -21.99 1.29 -15.98
CA ILE A 92 -23.41 1.53 -16.27
C ILE A 92 -23.62 3.02 -16.57
N ASP A 93 -24.11 3.32 -17.78
CA ASP A 93 -24.41 4.69 -18.19
C ASP A 93 -25.74 5.22 -17.60
N SER A 94 -26.07 6.47 -17.93
CA SER A 94 -27.31 7.12 -17.46
C SER A 94 -28.59 6.44 -17.95
N ASP A 95 -28.51 5.70 -19.05
CA ASP A 95 -29.63 4.97 -19.66
C ASP A 95 -29.69 3.51 -19.17
N SER A 96 -28.90 3.16 -18.15
CA SER A 96 -28.79 1.82 -17.56
C SER A 96 -28.23 0.75 -18.50
N ASN A 97 -27.42 1.14 -19.49
CA ASN A 97 -26.72 0.23 -20.38
C ASN A 97 -25.24 0.09 -19.99
N GLU A 98 -24.63 -1.06 -20.32
CA GLU A 98 -23.20 -1.23 -20.22
C GLU A 98 -22.48 -0.47 -21.33
N ALA A 99 -21.54 0.40 -20.94
CA ALA A 99 -20.73 1.21 -21.84
C ALA A 99 -19.24 1.05 -21.52
N SER A 100 -18.39 1.16 -22.54
CA SER A 100 -16.93 1.13 -22.37
C SER A 100 -16.40 2.52 -21.96
N GLY A 101 -15.63 2.56 -20.90
CA GLY A 101 -14.89 3.72 -20.43
C GLY A 101 -13.46 3.73 -20.98
N GLU A 102 -12.98 4.94 -21.30
CA GLU A 102 -11.60 5.16 -21.73
C GLU A 102 -10.61 4.96 -20.57
N PRO A 103 -9.37 4.53 -20.87
CA PRO A 103 -8.28 4.45 -19.91
C PRO A 103 -8.09 5.70 -19.04
N VAL A 104 -8.04 5.50 -17.73
CA VAL A 104 -7.77 6.51 -16.71
C VAL A 104 -6.26 6.60 -16.49
N VAL A 105 -5.64 7.63 -17.05
CA VAL A 105 -4.17 7.83 -17.01
C VAL A 105 -3.58 7.76 -15.59
N VAL A 106 -4.29 8.29 -14.59
CA VAL A 106 -3.78 8.27 -13.21
C VAL A 106 -3.69 6.86 -12.62
N ALA A 107 -4.46 5.89 -13.13
CA ALA A 107 -4.41 4.51 -12.69
C ALA A 107 -3.07 3.85 -13.05
N ASP A 108 -2.58 4.04 -14.28
CA ASP A 108 -1.25 3.55 -14.67
C ASP A 108 -0.13 4.19 -13.82
N ILE A 109 -0.23 5.50 -13.56
CA ILE A 109 0.73 6.22 -12.69
C ILE A 109 0.70 5.63 -11.28
N TRP A 110 -0.49 5.35 -10.74
CA TRP A 110 -0.67 4.77 -9.41
C TRP A 110 -0.04 3.37 -9.32
N LEU A 111 -0.30 2.51 -10.31
CA LEU A 111 0.26 1.14 -10.38
C LEU A 111 1.79 1.15 -10.50
N ASN A 112 2.34 2.04 -11.33
CA ASN A 112 3.78 2.20 -11.46
C ASN A 112 4.42 2.74 -10.17
N THR A 113 3.72 3.62 -9.45
CA THR A 113 4.15 4.12 -8.15
C THR A 113 4.14 3.03 -7.10
N LEU A 114 3.08 2.20 -7.04
CA LEU A 114 3.01 1.03 -6.16
C LEU A 114 4.14 0.05 -6.43
N ARG A 115 4.39 -0.28 -7.71
CA ARG A 115 5.49 -1.14 -8.12
C ARG A 115 6.84 -0.62 -7.66
N SER A 116 7.06 0.69 -7.75
CA SER A 116 8.28 1.34 -7.26
C SER A 116 8.41 1.28 -5.74
N ALA A 117 7.31 1.57 -5.02
CA ALA A 117 7.26 1.59 -3.56
C ALA A 117 7.48 0.21 -2.91
N THR A 118 7.17 -0.87 -3.64
CA THR A 118 7.25 -2.25 -3.14
C THR A 118 8.58 -2.96 -3.47
N ARG A 119 9.45 -2.41 -4.35
CA ARG A 119 10.67 -3.11 -4.82
C ARG A 119 11.59 -3.65 -3.72
N ASN A 120 11.70 -2.94 -2.60
CA ASN A 120 12.59 -3.27 -1.48
C ASN A 120 11.82 -3.36 -0.16
N ALA A 121 10.51 -3.62 -0.22
CA ALA A 121 9.65 -3.73 0.95
C ALA A 121 9.09 -5.14 1.08
N THR A 122 8.64 -5.50 2.28
CA THR A 122 7.86 -6.73 2.47
C THR A 122 6.45 -6.49 1.94
N VAL A 123 5.93 -7.42 1.14
CA VAL A 123 4.56 -7.37 0.62
C VAL A 123 3.79 -8.57 1.14
N ILE A 124 2.64 -8.32 1.73
CA ILE A 124 1.69 -9.30 2.25
C ILE A 124 0.40 -9.14 1.46
N ALA A 125 -0.06 -10.20 0.80
CA ALA A 125 -1.36 -10.18 0.13
C ALA A 125 -2.49 -10.44 1.14
N LEU A 126 -3.56 -9.66 1.07
CA LEU A 126 -4.82 -10.00 1.72
C LEU A 126 -5.51 -11.14 0.94
N PRO A 127 -6.40 -11.92 1.60
CA PRO A 127 -7.32 -12.79 0.90
C PRO A 127 -8.11 -12.00 -0.15
N TYR A 128 -8.28 -12.59 -1.32
CA TYR A 128 -8.94 -11.94 -2.45
C TYR A 128 -10.39 -11.55 -2.09
N GLY A 129 -10.77 -10.30 -2.40
CA GLY A 129 -12.14 -9.81 -2.18
C GLY A 129 -12.50 -9.68 -0.70
N ASN A 130 -11.56 -9.19 0.11
CA ASN A 130 -11.73 -9.12 1.56
C ASN A 130 -12.94 -8.24 1.93
N PRO A 131 -14.00 -8.77 2.58
CA PRO A 131 -15.14 -7.96 2.97
C PRO A 131 -14.68 -6.89 3.97
N SER A 132 -15.04 -5.63 3.73
CA SER A 132 -14.63 -4.55 4.63
C SER A 132 -15.12 -4.83 6.06
N VAL A 133 -14.31 -4.52 7.07
CA VAL A 133 -14.72 -4.68 8.49
C VAL A 133 -15.94 -3.81 8.83
N THR A 134 -16.17 -2.74 8.08
CA THR A 134 -17.37 -1.89 8.14
C THR A 134 -18.63 -2.63 7.69
N SER A 135 -18.54 -3.57 6.75
CA SER A 135 -19.65 -4.41 6.29
C SER A 135 -20.19 -5.34 7.40
N LEU A 136 -19.37 -5.64 8.40
CA LEU A 136 -19.71 -6.52 9.53
C LEU A 136 -20.35 -5.77 10.72
N ARG A 137 -20.34 -4.43 10.74
CA ARG A 137 -21.06 -3.65 11.74
C ARG A 137 -22.47 -3.39 11.22
N ARG A 138 -23.42 -4.25 11.59
CA ARG A 138 -24.86 -4.05 11.40
C ARG A 138 -25.53 -3.75 12.73
#